data_AF-T1DC15-F1
#
_entry.id   AF-T1DC15-F1
#
_cell.length_a   1.000
_cell.length_b   1.000
_cell.length_c   1.000
_cell.angle_alpha   90.00
_cell.angle_beta   90.00
_cell.angle_gamma   90.00
#
_symmetry.space_group_name_H-M   'P 1'
#
loop_
_entity.id
_entity.type
_entity.pdbx_description
1 polymer ?
#
loop_
_entity_poly.entity_id
_entity_poly.type
_entity_poly.pdbx_seq_one_letter_code
_entity_poly.pdbx_strand_id
1 'polypeptide(L)'
;ETEFPYWISFRRKFPPDSPFFSSGDIERQLLSKQVALDVSEDEMQQLLVEDRERSIVCPIVGCDAQLNSLESFEDHYNARHTASCSVCSRVYPTQRLLSIHVSEMHDSFFQAKVARGFP
;
A
#
# COMPACT_ATOMS: atom_id res chain seq x y z
N GLU A 1 -42.34 12.62 16.40
CA GLU A 1 -42.18 11.27 17.00
C GLU A 1 -41.63 10.35 15.94
N THR A 2 -40.35 10.01 16.02
CA THR A 2 -39.72 9.04 15.11
C THR A 2 -38.93 8.07 15.97
N GLU A 3 -39.64 7.14 16.59
CA GLU A 3 -39.03 6.02 17.30
C GLU A 3 -38.40 5.07 16.27
N PHE A 4 -37.08 4.94 16.31
CA PHE A 4 -36.39 3.86 15.61
C PHE A 4 -36.74 2.54 16.30
N PRO A 5 -37.34 1.56 15.60
CA PRO A 5 -37.69 0.29 16.22
C PRO A 5 -36.39 -0.42 16.59
N TYR A 6 -36.25 -0.62 17.90
CA TYR A 6 -35.18 -1.30 18.61
C TYR A 6 -34.71 -2.57 17.91
N TRP A 7 -33.42 -2.64 17.59
CA TRP A 7 -32.76 -3.86 17.13
C TRP A 7 -32.69 -4.85 18.30
N ILE A 8 -33.61 -5.81 18.33
CA ILE A 8 -33.59 -6.88 19.33
C ILE A 8 -32.44 -7.81 18.98
N SER A 9 -31.44 -7.92 19.87
CA SER A 9 -30.34 -8.86 19.70
C SER A 9 -30.86 -10.29 19.85
N PHE A 10 -30.75 -11.06 18.78
CA PHE A 10 -31.11 -12.48 18.79
C PHE A 10 -29.87 -13.35 18.56
N ARG A 11 -29.73 -14.42 19.34
CA ARG A 11 -28.63 -15.38 19.19
C ARG A 11 -28.88 -16.23 17.94
N ARG A 12 -28.23 -15.88 16.83
CA ARG A 12 -28.24 -16.71 15.63
C ARG A 12 -27.51 -18.02 15.93
N LYS A 13 -28.21 -19.15 15.81
CA LYS A 13 -27.62 -20.49 15.87
C LYS A 13 -27.29 -20.92 14.44
N PHE A 14 -26.02 -21.10 14.15
CA PHE A 14 -25.55 -21.60 12.86
C PHE A 14 -25.02 -23.04 13.04
N PRO A 15 -25.28 -23.96 12.09
CA PRO A 15 -24.61 -25.26 12.07
C PRO A 15 -23.09 -25.08 11.81
N PRO A 16 -22.25 -26.06 12.17
CA PRO A 16 -20.80 -25.99 11.96
C PRO A 16 -20.42 -25.71 10.50
N ASP A 17 -21.10 -26.34 9.54
CA ASP A 17 -20.84 -26.16 8.10
C ASP A 17 -21.56 -24.94 7.50
N SER A 18 -22.02 -24.01 8.34
CA SER A 18 -22.71 -22.80 7.88
C SER A 18 -21.78 -21.93 7.04
N PRO A 19 -22.23 -21.42 5.88
CA PRO A 19 -21.47 -20.47 5.08
C PRO A 19 -21.02 -19.23 5.86
N PHE A 20 -21.68 -18.90 6.97
CA PHE A 20 -21.28 -17.84 7.91
C PHE A 20 -19.83 -17.99 8.42
N PHE A 21 -19.35 -19.22 8.62
CA PHE A 21 -18.01 -19.48 9.14
C PHE A 21 -16.93 -19.57 8.05
N SER A 22 -17.31 -19.60 6.77
CA SER A 22 -16.41 -19.88 5.64
C SER A 22 -15.15 -18.98 5.62
N SER A 23 -15.32 -17.67 5.80
CA SER A 23 -14.19 -16.73 5.85
C SER A 23 -13.22 -17.02 6.99
N GLY A 24 -13.74 -17.37 8.18
CA GLY A 24 -12.94 -17.71 9.34
C GLY A 24 -12.26 -19.07 9.23
N ASP A 25 -12.93 -20.04 8.59
CA ASP A 25 -12.34 -21.35 8.29
C ASP A 25 -11.17 -21.24 7.31
N ILE A 26 -11.32 -20.40 6.27
CA ILE A 26 -10.25 -20.08 5.32
C ILE A 26 -9.05 -19.44 6.04
N GLU A 27 -9.29 -18.43 6.87
CA GLU A 27 -8.25 -17.74 7.63
C GLU A 27 -7.51 -18.69 8.59
N ARG A 28 -8.26 -19.51 9.36
CA ARG A 28 -7.69 -20.49 10.27
C ARG A 28 -6.92 -21.59 9.53
N GLN A 29 -7.36 -22.00 8.35
CA GLN A 29 -6.66 -22.99 7.53
C GLN A 29 -5.32 -22.44 7.01
N LEU A 30 -5.24 -21.15 6.66
CA LEU A 30 -3.99 -20.49 6.29
C LEU A 30 -3.00 -20.45 7.46
N LEU A 31 -3.46 -20.08 8.66
CA LEU A 31 -2.64 -20.07 9.87
C LEU A 31 -2.18 -21.47 10.28
N SER A 32 -3.06 -22.47 10.17
CA SER A 32 -2.71 -23.87 10.45
C SER A 32 -1.64 -24.41 9.50
N LYS A 33 -1.59 -23.93 8.25
CA LYS A 33 -0.54 -24.30 7.28
C LYS A 33 0.80 -23.62 7.58
N GLN A 34 0.79 -22.42 8.17
CA GLN A 34 2.00 -21.74 8.63
C GLN A 34 2.61 -22.38 9.89
N VAL A 35 1.78 -22.97 10.75
CA VAL A 35 2.24 -23.60 12.02
C VAL A 35 2.72 -25.05 11.84
N ALA A 36 2.32 -25.75 10.76
CA ALA A 36 2.55 -27.19 10.59
C ALA A 36 3.89 -27.56 9.94
N LEU A 37 4.79 -26.61 9.72
CA LEU A 37 6.14 -26.91 9.24
C LEU A 37 7.11 -26.71 10.41
N ASP A 38 7.60 -27.81 10.98
CA ASP A 38 8.84 -27.81 11.76
C ASP A 38 9.99 -27.53 10.78
N VAL A 39 10.09 -26.28 10.33
CA VAL A 39 11.18 -25.82 9.46
C VAL A 39 12.42 -25.74 10.34
N SER A 40 13.42 -26.58 10.04
CA SER A 40 14.72 -26.47 10.70
C SER A 40 15.35 -25.10 10.42
N GLU A 41 16.25 -24.64 11.29
CA GLU A 41 16.97 -23.37 11.07
C GLU A 41 17.68 -23.35 9.70
N ASP A 42 18.18 -24.50 9.26
CA ASP A 42 18.83 -24.67 7.95
C ASP A 42 17.85 -24.52 6.77
N GLU A 43 16.63 -25.04 6.88
CA GLU A 43 15.58 -24.89 5.86
C GLU A 43 15.05 -23.45 5.81
N MET A 44 14.93 -22.79 6.96
CA MET A 44 14.58 -21.38 7.05
C MET A 44 15.66 -20.52 6.38
N GLN A 45 16.93 -20.83 6.65
CA GLN A 45 18.07 -20.14 6.03
C GLN A 45 18.07 -20.33 4.51
N GLN A 46 17.78 -21.53 4.00
CA GLN A 46 17.67 -21.81 2.57
C GLN A 46 16.54 -21.01 1.92
N LEU A 47 15.35 -20.97 2.52
CA LEU A 47 14.21 -20.19 2.02
C LEU A 47 14.53 -18.69 1.97
N LEU A 48 15.23 -18.17 2.98
CA LEU A 48 15.67 -16.76 3.01
C LEU A 48 16.74 -16.45 1.96
N VAL A 49 17.60 -17.41 1.62
CA VAL A 49 18.61 -17.24 0.55
C VAL A 49 17.94 -17.20 -0.81
N GLU A 50 17.00 -18.11 -1.09
CA GLU A 50 16.23 -18.11 -2.34
C GLU A 50 15.43 -16.80 -2.55
N ASP A 51 14.89 -16.24 -1.47
CA ASP A 51 14.16 -14.96 -1.53
C ASP A 51 15.08 -13.76 -1.80
N ARG A 52 16.31 -13.77 -1.26
CA ARG A 52 17.32 -12.72 -1.51
C ARG A 52 17.85 -12.70 -2.94
N GLU A 53 17.74 -13.80 -3.67
CA GLU A 53 18.13 -13.88 -5.08
C GLU A 53 17.03 -13.37 -6.03
N ARG A 54 15.81 -13.13 -5.52
CA ARG A 54 14.71 -12.59 -6.32
C ARG A 54 14.87 -11.09 -6.48
N SER A 55 15.10 -10.66 -7.72
CA SER A 55 15.03 -9.25 -8.08
C SER A 55 13.58 -8.76 -8.02
N ILE A 56 13.33 -7.74 -7.21
CA ILE A 56 12.09 -6.98 -7.15
C ILE A 56 12.12 -5.91 -8.23
N VAL A 57 11.11 -5.90 -9.10
CA VAL A 57 10.91 -4.85 -10.10
C VAL A 57 9.93 -3.81 -9.58
N CYS A 58 10.25 -2.52 -9.80
CA CYS A 58 9.33 -1.45 -9.46
C CYS A 58 8.05 -1.55 -10.32
N PRO A 59 6.83 -1.54 -9.73
CA PRO A 59 5.58 -1.68 -10.48
C PRO A 59 5.10 -0.38 -11.14
N ILE A 60 5.81 0.74 -10.95
CA ILE A 60 5.40 2.04 -11.48
C ILE A 60 5.74 2.11 -12.97
N VAL A 61 4.72 2.41 -13.79
CA VAL A 61 4.86 2.53 -15.25
C VAL A 61 5.92 3.57 -15.60
N GLY A 62 6.91 3.16 -16.42
CA GLY A 62 8.05 4.00 -16.79
C GLY A 62 9.20 4.00 -15.79
N CYS A 63 9.15 3.17 -14.75
CA CYS A 63 10.25 2.95 -13.82
C CYS A 63 10.83 1.54 -13.96
N ASP A 64 11.99 1.42 -14.60
CA ASP A 64 12.66 0.13 -14.85
C ASP A 64 13.63 -0.28 -13.73
N ALA A 65 13.39 0.19 -12.49
CA ALA A 65 14.27 -0.10 -11.37
C ALA A 65 14.14 -1.58 -10.95
N GLN A 66 15.30 -2.26 -10.90
CA GLN A 66 15.45 -3.60 -10.32
C GLN A 66 16.19 -3.50 -9.00
N LEU A 67 15.65 -4.17 -8.00
CA LEU A 67 15.98 -4.03 -6.59
C LEU A 67 16.21 -5.43 -6.02
N ASN A 68 17.14 -5.58 -5.08
CA ASN A 68 17.56 -6.88 -4.55
C ASN A 68 17.03 -7.15 -3.14
N SER A 69 16.33 -6.20 -2.54
CA SER A 69 15.71 -6.34 -1.22
C SER A 69 14.47 -5.47 -1.10
N LEU A 70 13.57 -5.85 -0.20
CA LEU A 70 12.38 -5.05 0.13
C LEU A 70 12.77 -3.66 0.65
N GLU A 71 13.77 -3.57 1.51
CA GLU A 71 14.29 -2.30 2.05
C GLU A 71 14.76 -1.37 0.91
N SER A 72 15.53 -1.90 -0.06
CA SER A 72 15.96 -1.10 -1.21
C SER A 72 14.78 -0.59 -2.04
N PHE A 73 13.71 -1.40 -2.15
CA PHE A 73 12.49 -1.02 -2.85
C PHE A 73 11.74 0.09 -2.13
N GLU A 74 11.61 0.01 -0.80
CA GLU A 74 10.97 1.05 0.01
C GLU A 74 11.72 2.37 -0.09
N ASP A 75 13.05 2.35 0.05
CA ASP A 75 13.90 3.52 -0.09
C ASP A 75 13.79 4.14 -1.49
N HIS A 76 13.83 3.31 -2.52
CA HIS A 76 13.61 3.72 -3.90
C HIS A 76 12.24 4.39 -4.08
N TYR A 77 11.19 3.75 -3.58
CA TYR A 77 9.82 4.25 -3.72
C TYR A 77 9.64 5.59 -3.03
N ASN A 78 10.17 5.71 -1.80
CA ASN A 78 10.17 6.94 -1.03
C ASN A 78 10.93 8.04 -1.75
N ALA A 79 12.13 7.76 -2.27
CA ALA A 79 12.96 8.77 -2.92
C ALA A 79 12.46 9.21 -4.31
N ARG A 80 11.81 8.31 -5.07
CA ARG A 80 11.49 8.54 -6.50
C ARG A 80 10.02 8.83 -6.76
N HIS A 81 9.12 8.28 -5.96
CA HIS A 81 7.71 8.21 -6.34
C HIS A 81 6.79 8.96 -5.39
N THR A 82 7.10 9.02 -4.09
CA THR A 82 6.22 9.65 -3.09
C THR A 82 5.96 11.14 -3.35
N ALA A 83 6.99 11.90 -3.69
CA ALA A 83 6.91 13.34 -3.93
C ALA A 83 7.23 13.66 -5.40
N SER A 84 6.54 13.00 -6.32
CA SER A 84 6.62 13.23 -7.77
C SER A 84 5.45 14.07 -8.30
N CYS A 85 5.72 14.98 -9.24
CA CYS A 85 4.68 15.77 -9.89
C CYS A 85 4.00 14.97 -10.99
N SER A 86 2.67 14.86 -10.95
CA SER A 86 1.89 14.13 -11.96
C SER A 86 1.83 14.83 -13.33
N VAL A 87 2.14 16.13 -13.40
CA VAL A 87 2.07 16.92 -14.63
C VAL A 87 3.39 16.90 -15.40
N CYS A 88 4.52 17.01 -14.71
CA CYS A 88 5.85 17.11 -15.34
C CYS A 88 6.86 16.04 -14.88
N SER A 89 6.43 15.10 -14.05
CA SER A 89 7.24 13.96 -13.55
C SER A 89 8.50 14.33 -12.77
N ARG A 90 8.65 15.59 -12.34
CA ARG A 90 9.75 16.02 -11.46
C ARG A 90 9.57 15.46 -10.06
N VAL A 91 10.66 15.00 -9.47
CA VAL A 91 10.72 14.42 -8.13
C VAL A 91 11.31 15.42 -7.15
N TYR A 92 10.73 15.50 -5.95
CA TYR A 92 11.11 16.45 -4.91
C TYR A 92 11.50 15.72 -3.61
N PRO A 93 12.43 16.26 -2.81
CA PRO A 93 12.85 15.62 -1.55
C PRO A 93 11.75 15.55 -0.48
N THR A 94 10.74 16.42 -0.55
CA THR A 94 9.64 16.44 0.42
C THR A 94 8.33 16.77 -0.27
N GLN A 95 7.22 16.29 0.31
CA GLN A 95 5.87 16.61 -0.15
C GLN A 95 5.59 18.12 -0.17
N ARG A 96 6.18 18.88 0.77
CA ARG A 96 6.03 20.34 0.83
C ARG A 96 6.64 21.04 -0.39
N LEU A 97 7.80 20.58 -0.86
CA LEU A 97 8.43 21.15 -2.05
C LEU A 97 7.64 20.81 -3.32
N LEU A 98 7.09 19.60 -3.39
CA LEU A 98 6.15 19.23 -4.46
C LEU A 98 4.91 20.13 -4.45
N SER A 99 4.30 20.37 -3.28
CA SER A 99 3.09 21.21 -3.20
C SER A 99 3.35 22.66 -3.64
N ILE A 100 4.50 23.22 -3.24
CA ILE A 100 4.92 24.56 -3.69
C ILE A 100 5.08 24.56 -5.22
N HIS A 101 5.78 23.57 -5.77
CA HIS A 101 5.96 23.46 -7.22
C HIS A 101 4.64 23.40 -7.99
N VAL A 102 3.68 22.58 -7.54
CA VAL A 102 2.36 22.48 -8.18
C VAL A 102 1.65 23.84 -8.13
N SER A 103 1.69 24.53 -6.98
CA SER A 103 1.05 25.85 -6.84
C SER A 103 1.67 26.93 -7.72
N GLU A 104 2.99 26.92 -7.90
CA GLU A 104 3.67 27.97 -8.66
C GLU A 104 3.65 27.70 -10.17
N MET A 105 3.77 26.43 -10.58
CA MET A 105 4.01 26.06 -11.99
C MET A 105 2.77 25.50 -12.69
N HIS A 106 1.85 24.89 -11.94
CA HIS A 106 0.72 24.14 -12.51
C HIS A 106 -0.65 24.63 -12.03
N ASP A 107 -0.72 25.57 -11.11
CA ASP A 107 -1.98 26.16 -10.68
C ASP A 107 -2.41 27.31 -11.61
N SER A 108 -3.44 27.03 -12.41
CA SER A 108 -4.07 28.02 -13.30
C SER A 108 -4.60 29.26 -12.56
N PHE A 109 -5.02 29.11 -11.30
CA PHE A 109 -5.46 30.24 -10.49
C PHE A 109 -4.28 31.16 -10.17
N PHE A 110 -3.13 30.60 -9.82
CA PHE A 110 -1.91 31.36 -9.56
C PHE A 110 -1.44 32.10 -10.81
N GLN A 111 -1.46 31.45 -11.99
CA GLN A 111 -1.16 32.10 -13.26
C GLN A 111 -2.12 33.28 -13.55
N ALA A 112 -3.42 33.09 -13.32
CA ALA A 112 -4.41 34.16 -13.50
C ALA A 112 -4.25 35.32 -12.51
N LYS A 113 -3.83 35.01 -11.27
CA LYS A 113 -3.56 35.98 -10.21
C LYS A 113 -2.34 36.85 -10.54
N VAL A 114 -1.24 36.23 -10.98
CA VAL A 114 -0.03 36.93 -11.45
C VAL A 114 -0.34 37.78 -12.69
N ALA A 115 -1.10 37.25 -13.67
CA ALA A 115 -1.49 38.01 -14.87
C ALA A 115 -2.30 39.28 -14.55
N ARG A 116 -2.96 39.32 -13.39
CA ARG A 116 -3.70 40.48 -12.89
C ARG A 116 -2.90 41.39 -11.96
N GLY A 117 -1.61 41.13 -11.77
CA GLY A 117 -0.71 41.95 -10.95
C GLY A 117 -0.88 41.78 -9.44
N PHE A 118 -1.54 40.72 -9.00
CA PHE A 118 -1.62 40.39 -7.57
C PHE A 118 -0.38 39.59 -7.14
N PRO A 119 0.23 39.90 -5.98
CA PRO A 119 1.36 39.13 -5.44
C PRO A 119 0.93 37.73 -5.01
#